data_AF-A0A4Q3AFB4-F1
#
_entry.id   AF-A0A4Q3AFB4-F1
#
_cell.length_a   1.000
_cell.length_b   1.000
_cell.length_c   1.000
_cell.angle_alpha   90.00
_cell.angle_beta   90.00
_cell.angle_gamma   90.00
#
_symmetry.space_group_name_H-M   'P 1'
#
loop_
_entity.id
_entity.type
_entity.pdbx_description
1 polymer ?
#
loop_
_entity_poly.entity_id
_entity_poly.type
_entity_poly.pdbx_seq_one_letter_code
_entity_poly.pdbx_strand_id
1 'polypeptide(L)'
;MNLHSALARLEGTFAARIRKGISVDGITLRAADSDRTAFTQLLTMLNEAERLEMLPATTTIADRDGIAHELPTAQVRAMLVQYGGIYQSLWVQKVGLENAIKAAADDASRAAIPIKFA
;
A
#
# COMPACT_ATOMS: atom_id res chain seq x y z
N MET A 1 -3.74 -23.84 -14.65
CA MET A 1 -3.86 -22.37 -14.54
C MET A 1 -2.65 -21.77 -15.25
N ASN A 2 -2.81 -20.87 -16.23
CA ASN A 2 -1.66 -20.27 -16.92
C ASN A 2 -1.15 -19.02 -16.18
N LEU A 3 0.11 -18.65 -16.40
CA LEU A 3 0.79 -17.54 -15.71
C LEU A 3 -0.04 -16.23 -15.74
N HIS A 4 -0.57 -15.89 -16.91
CA HIS A 4 -1.37 -14.67 -17.11
C HIS A 4 -2.60 -14.62 -16.20
N SER A 5 -3.36 -15.72 -16.11
CA SER A 5 -4.54 -15.81 -15.24
C SER A 5 -4.21 -15.70 -13.74
N ALA A 6 -3.04 -16.19 -13.31
CA ALA A 6 -2.59 -16.12 -11.92
C ALA A 6 -2.22 -14.68 -11.53
N LEU A 7 -1.46 -13.99 -12.39
CA LEU A 7 -1.07 -12.60 -12.20
C LEU A 7 -2.29 -11.66 -12.18
N ALA A 8 -3.23 -11.82 -13.11
CA ALA A 8 -4.46 -11.02 -13.13
C ALA A 8 -5.30 -11.18 -11.85
N ARG A 9 -5.36 -12.39 -11.27
CA ARG A 9 -6.03 -12.62 -9.98
C ARG A 9 -5.32 -11.92 -8.82
N LEU A 10 -3.98 -11.96 -8.80
CA LEU A 10 -3.18 -11.25 -7.79
C LEU A 10 -3.43 -9.74 -7.86
N GLU A 11 -3.40 -9.16 -9.06
CA GLU A 11 -3.70 -7.75 -9.29
C GLU A 11 -5.13 -7.39 -8.84
N GLY A 12 -6.13 -8.19 -9.21
CA GLY A 12 -7.51 -7.98 -8.80
C GLY A 12 -7.69 -8.04 -7.28
N THR A 13 -7.00 -8.97 -6.62
CA THR A 13 -7.03 -9.13 -5.15
C THR A 13 -6.38 -7.94 -4.46
N PHE A 14 -5.22 -7.50 -4.96
CA PHE A 14 -4.54 -6.32 -4.45
C PHE A 14 -5.39 -5.06 -4.64
N ALA A 15 -5.95 -4.84 -5.83
CA ALA A 15 -6.82 -3.71 -6.11
C ALA A 15 -8.09 -3.72 -5.23
N ALA A 16 -8.65 -4.90 -4.93
CA ALA A 16 -9.77 -5.02 -3.99
C ALA A 16 -9.35 -4.67 -2.55
N ARG A 17 -8.14 -5.07 -2.12
CA ARG A 17 -7.58 -4.72 -0.81
C ARG A 17 -7.38 -3.21 -0.69
N ILE A 18 -6.76 -2.58 -1.70
CA ILE A 18 -6.52 -1.13 -1.74
C ILE A 18 -7.83 -0.33 -1.73
N ARG A 19 -8.85 -0.78 -2.46
CA ARG A 19 -10.18 -0.13 -2.43
C ARG A 19 -10.84 -0.13 -1.06
N LYS A 20 -10.53 -1.11 -0.19
CA LYS A 20 -11.02 -1.11 1.19
C LYS A 20 -10.33 -0.05 2.05
N GLY A 21 -9.23 0.57 1.62
CA GLY A 21 -8.47 1.51 2.42
C GLY A 21 -7.67 0.83 3.54
N ILE A 22 -7.04 1.66 4.37
CA ILE A 22 -6.19 1.24 5.49
C ILE A 22 -6.74 1.90 6.76
N SER A 23 -7.12 1.08 7.74
CA SER A 23 -7.62 1.56 9.03
C SER A 23 -6.46 1.75 10.01
N VAL A 24 -6.41 2.93 10.63
CA VAL A 24 -5.47 3.31 11.68
C VAL A 24 -6.26 4.06 12.75
N ASP A 25 -6.14 3.65 14.00
CA ASP A 25 -6.81 4.29 15.15
C ASP A 25 -8.32 4.55 14.94
N GLY A 26 -9.01 3.61 14.29
CA GLY A 26 -10.45 3.69 14.01
C GLY A 26 -10.83 4.52 12.77
N ILE A 27 -9.90 5.24 12.15
CA ILE A 27 -10.12 6.01 10.92
C ILE A 27 -9.62 5.19 9.73
N THR A 28 -10.46 5.04 8.70
CA THR A 28 -10.06 4.33 7.49
C THR A 28 -9.65 5.31 6.42
N LEU A 29 -8.36 5.37 6.12
CA LEU A 29 -7.82 6.22 5.08
C LEU A 29 -7.91 5.53 3.71
N ARG A 30 -8.18 6.31 2.66
CA ARG A 30 -8.20 5.81 1.29
C ARG A 30 -6.77 5.46 0.85
N ALA A 31 -6.63 4.38 0.07
CA ALA A 31 -5.31 3.90 -0.36
C ALA A 31 -5.03 4.04 -1.86
N ALA A 32 -5.82 4.85 -2.58
CA ALA A 32 -5.54 5.11 -3.99
C ALA A 32 -4.25 5.94 -4.14
N ASP A 33 -3.64 5.88 -5.32
CA ASP A 33 -2.35 6.51 -5.58
C ASP A 33 -2.33 8.00 -5.28
N SER A 34 -3.39 8.71 -5.65
CA SER A 34 -3.57 10.13 -5.35
C SER A 34 -3.57 10.43 -3.84
N ASP A 35 -4.25 9.59 -3.05
CA ASP A 35 -4.34 9.77 -1.59
C ASP A 35 -2.99 9.49 -0.94
N ARG A 36 -2.28 8.45 -1.39
CA ARG A 36 -0.91 8.13 -0.92
C ARG A 36 0.05 9.29 -1.14
N THR A 37 -0.02 9.91 -2.32
CA THR A 37 0.79 11.11 -2.62
C THR A 37 0.40 12.28 -1.72
N ALA A 38 -0.90 12.57 -1.57
CA ALA A 38 -1.37 13.66 -0.71
C ALA A 38 -0.96 13.47 0.76
N PHE A 39 -1.08 12.24 1.29
CA PHE A 39 -0.69 11.90 2.65
C PHE A 39 0.82 12.00 2.88
N THR A 40 1.63 11.62 1.89
CA THR A 40 3.08 11.78 1.97
C THR A 40 3.46 13.26 1.95
N GLN A 41 2.84 14.05 1.08
CA GLN A 41 3.03 15.51 1.03
C GLN A 41 2.64 16.17 2.35
N LEU A 42 1.49 15.79 2.93
CA LEU A 42 1.06 16.28 4.24
C LEU A 42 2.07 15.96 5.33
N LEU A 43 2.56 14.72 5.40
CA LEU A 43 3.57 14.33 6.40
C LEU A 43 4.87 15.15 6.23
N THR A 44 5.32 15.35 5.00
CA THR A 44 6.48 16.20 4.71
C THR A 44 6.24 17.65 5.15
N MET A 45 5.09 18.23 4.82
CA MET A 45 4.73 19.59 5.24
C MET A 45 4.71 19.74 6.76
N LEU A 46 4.16 18.76 7.48
CA LEU A 46 4.13 18.77 8.94
C LEU A 46 5.53 18.66 9.55
N ASN A 47 6.41 17.85 8.95
CA ASN A 47 7.80 17.75 9.40
C ASN A 47 8.58 19.06 9.16
N GLU A 48 8.35 19.75 8.02
CA GLU A 48 8.94 21.06 7.79
C GLU A 48 8.37 22.13 8.72
N ALA A 49 7.07 22.10 8.99
CA ALA A 49 6.44 23.01 9.95
C ALA A 49 7.01 22.82 11.37
N GLU A 50 7.26 21.58 11.80
CA GLU A 50 7.94 21.27 13.06
C GLU A 50 9.36 21.87 13.10
N ARG A 51 10.14 21.69 12.03
CA ARG A 51 11.51 22.24 11.92
C ARG A 51 11.55 23.77 12.00
N LEU A 52 10.48 24.44 11.54
CA LEU A 52 10.35 25.89 11.56
C LEU A 52 9.66 26.40 12.84
N GLU A 53 9.33 25.54 13.80
CA GLU A 53 8.56 25.89 15.01
C GLU A 53 7.16 26.48 14.69
N MET A 54 6.59 26.10 13.55
CA MET A 54 5.29 26.53 13.04
C MET A 54 4.28 25.37 12.98
N LEU A 55 4.51 24.30 13.74
CA LEU A 55 3.62 23.15 13.74
C LEU A 55 2.24 23.53 14.27
N PRO A 56 1.15 23.35 13.50
CA PRO A 56 -0.18 23.64 14.00
C PRO A 56 -0.56 22.66 15.11
N ALA A 57 -1.39 23.10 16.06
CA ALA A 57 -1.86 22.23 17.15
C ALA A 57 -2.74 21.08 16.62
N THR A 58 -3.58 21.38 15.63
CA THR A 58 -4.50 20.43 14.98
C THR A 58 -4.27 20.37 13.48
N THR A 59 -4.61 19.23 12.89
CA THR A 59 -4.58 18.98 11.45
C THR A 59 -5.86 18.25 11.04
N THR A 60 -6.45 18.67 9.92
CA THR A 60 -7.62 18.00 9.35
C THR A 60 -7.19 16.94 8.36
N ILE A 61 -7.81 15.75 8.44
CA ILE A 61 -7.64 14.67 7.48
C ILE A 61 -8.99 14.06 7.10
N ALA A 62 -9.20 13.78 5.82
CA ALA A 62 -10.39 13.12 5.34
C ALA A 62 -10.22 11.60 5.40
N ASP A 63 -11.24 10.89 5.88
CA ASP A 63 -11.30 9.44 5.74
C ASP A 63 -11.72 9.02 4.32
N ARG A 64 -11.78 7.70 4.10
CA ARG A 64 -12.16 7.09 2.83
C ARG A 64 -13.55 7.50 2.35
N ASP A 65 -14.45 7.77 3.28
CA ASP A 65 -15.84 8.10 3.00
C ASP A 65 -16.03 9.63 2.82
N GLY A 66 -14.92 10.38 2.90
CA GLY A 66 -14.87 11.83 2.69
C GLY A 66 -15.18 12.65 3.94
N ILE A 67 -15.29 12.01 5.10
CA ILE A 67 -15.56 12.70 6.37
C ILE A 67 -14.26 13.31 6.86
N ALA A 68 -14.29 14.61 7.15
CA ALA A 68 -13.15 15.33 7.69
C ALA A 68 -13.05 15.13 9.22
N HIS A 69 -11.85 14.80 9.68
CA HIS A 69 -11.51 14.63 11.10
C HIS A 69 -10.45 15.66 11.47
N GLU A 70 -10.77 16.55 12.40
CA GLU A 70 -9.79 17.45 13.00
C GLU A 70 -9.18 16.78 14.23
N LEU A 71 -7.87 16.57 14.20
CA LEU A 71 -7.14 15.80 15.21
C LEU A 71 -5.88 16.55 15.65
N PRO A 72 -5.33 16.25 16.84
CA PRO A 72 -3.99 16.70 17.21
C PRO A 72 -2.96 16.35 16.14
N THR A 73 -2.13 17.30 15.74
CA THR A 73 -1.16 17.12 14.66
C THR A 73 -0.19 15.96 14.92
N ALA A 74 0.21 15.76 16.18
CA ALA A 74 1.03 14.61 16.57
C ALA A 74 0.35 13.26 16.27
N GLN A 75 -0.96 13.16 16.51
CA GLN A 75 -1.74 11.97 16.20
C GLN A 75 -1.84 11.76 14.68
N VAL A 76 -2.08 12.81 13.90
CA VAL A 76 -2.11 12.72 12.43
C VAL A 76 -0.77 12.22 11.90
N ARG A 77 0.36 12.75 12.38
CA ARG A 77 1.70 12.28 11.96
C ARG A 77 1.91 10.80 12.27
N ALA A 78 1.59 10.36 13.49
CA ALA A 78 1.70 8.95 13.88
C ALA A 78 0.83 8.06 12.97
N MET A 79 -0.40 8.49 12.71
CA MET A 79 -1.33 7.80 11.82
C MET A 79 -0.78 7.68 10.39
N LEU A 80 -0.22 8.76 9.82
CA LEU A 80 0.36 8.76 8.47
C LEU A 80 1.59 7.85 8.36
N VAL A 81 2.43 7.80 9.40
CA VAL A 81 3.58 6.88 9.46
C VAL A 81 3.11 5.43 9.50
N GLN A 82 2.14 5.11 10.35
CA GLN A 82 1.58 3.75 10.46
C GLN A 82 0.88 3.34 9.16
N TYR A 83 0.11 4.24 8.56
CA TYR A 83 -0.50 4.05 7.25
C TYR A 83 0.54 3.68 6.19
N GLY A 84 1.65 4.43 6.13
CA GLY A 84 2.77 4.15 5.22
C GLY A 84 3.38 2.77 5.43
N GLY A 85 3.60 2.37 6.70
CA GLY A 85 4.12 1.06 7.05
C GLY A 85 3.19 -0.09 6.65
N ILE A 86 1.88 0.06 6.89
CA ILE A 86 0.88 -0.94 6.47
C ILE A 86 0.86 -1.06 4.95
N TYR A 87 0.86 0.07 4.23
CA TYR A 87 0.89 0.06 2.77
C TYR A 87 2.15 -0.63 2.23
N GLN A 88 3.33 -0.31 2.77
CA GLN A 88 4.59 -0.94 2.39
C GLN A 88 4.53 -2.46 2.58
N SER A 89 3.99 -2.95 3.70
CA SER A 89 3.83 -4.38 3.96
C SER A 89 2.94 -5.05 2.91
N LEU A 90 1.80 -4.44 2.55
CA LEU A 90 0.93 -4.94 1.48
C LEU A 90 1.64 -4.99 0.12
N TRP A 91 2.44 -3.98 -0.18
CA TRP A 91 3.20 -3.93 -1.43
C TRP A 91 4.26 -5.02 -1.50
N VAL A 92 5.05 -5.21 -0.43
CA VAL A 92 6.06 -6.27 -0.35
C VAL A 92 5.43 -7.65 -0.50
N GLN A 93 4.28 -7.88 0.15
CA GLN A 93 3.52 -9.14 0.00
C GLN A 93 3.07 -9.38 -1.45
N LYS A 94 2.54 -8.35 -2.13
CA LYS A 94 2.17 -8.44 -3.56
C LYS A 94 3.38 -8.86 -4.40
N VAL A 95 4.49 -8.14 -4.26
CA VAL A 95 5.71 -8.40 -5.05
C VAL A 95 6.28 -9.79 -4.76
N GLY A 96 6.27 -10.22 -3.50
CA GLY A 96 6.69 -11.57 -3.12
C GLY A 96 5.85 -12.66 -3.79
N LEU A 97 4.52 -12.52 -3.76
CA LEU A 97 3.61 -13.45 -4.45
C LEU A 97 3.79 -13.43 -5.97
N GLU A 98 3.99 -12.24 -6.55
CA GLU A 98 4.22 -12.09 -7.98
C GLU A 98 5.49 -12.84 -8.43
N ASN A 99 6.58 -12.72 -7.66
CA ASN A 99 7.83 -13.42 -7.92
C ASN A 99 7.69 -14.93 -7.76
N ALA A 100 6.97 -15.39 -6.73
CA ALA A 100 6.71 -16.82 -6.53
C ALA A 100 5.91 -17.45 -7.68
N ILE A 101 4.90 -16.72 -8.20
CA ILE A 101 4.10 -17.16 -9.35
C ILE A 101 4.98 -17.29 -10.60
N LYS A 102 5.88 -16.33 -10.85
CA LYS A 102 6.80 -16.36 -12.01
C LYS A 102 7.78 -17.53 -11.90
N ALA A 103 8.42 -17.72 -10.75
CA ALA A 103 9.35 -18.82 -10.51
C ALA A 103 8.71 -20.21 -10.73
N ALA A 104 7.49 -20.41 -10.22
CA ALA A 104 6.77 -21.67 -10.41
C ALA A 104 6.42 -21.95 -11.89
N ALA A 105 6.15 -20.91 -12.69
CA ALA A 105 5.91 -21.05 -14.12
C ALA A 105 7.17 -21.43 -14.89
N ASP A 106 8.32 -20.87 -14.49
CA ASP A 106 9.62 -21.19 -15.09
C ASP A 106 10.02 -22.65 -14.79
N ASP A 107 9.83 -23.12 -13.55
CA ASP A 107 10.12 -24.50 -13.15
C ASP A 107 9.23 -25.51 -13.89
N ALA A 108 7.94 -25.23 -14.01
CA ALA A 108 7.02 -26.07 -14.78
C ALA A 108 7.40 -26.15 -16.27
N SER A 109 7.90 -25.05 -16.83
CA SER A 109 8.36 -25.00 -18.23
C SER A 109 9.63 -25.82 -18.43
N ARG A 110 10.55 -25.82 -17.46
CA ARG A 110 11.78 -26.64 -17.50
C ARG A 110 11.51 -28.14 -17.35
N ALA A 111 10.59 -28.52 -16.47
CA ALA A 111 10.22 -29.93 -16.27
C ALA A 111 9.49 -30.55 -17.48
N ALA A 112 8.86 -29.73 -18.32
CA ALA A 112 8.15 -30.17 -19.53
C ALA A 112 9.06 -30.42 -20.75
N ILE A 113 10.36 -30.13 -20.66
CA ILE A 113 11.32 -30.44 -21.75
C ILE A 113 11.62 -31.95 -21.71
N PRO A 114 11.25 -32.74 -22.72
CA PRO A 114 11.57 -34.16 -22.74
C PRO A 114 13.10 -34.33 -22.82
N ILE A 115 13.69 -34.89 -21.76
CA ILE A 115 15.10 -35.30 -21.78
C ILE A 115 15.20 -36.46 -22.79
N LYS A 116 15.66 -36.16 -24.01
CA LYS A 116 16.10 -37.19 -24.95
C LYS A 116 17.48 -37.68 -24.50
N PHE A 117 17.52 -38.82 -23.82
CA PHE A 117 18.76 -39.58 -23.72
C PHE A 117 19.04 -40.22 -25.08
N ALA A 118 20.21 -39.91 -25.65
CA ALA A 118 20.78 -40.57 -26.82
C ALA A 118 21.64 -41.75 -26.37
#